data_AF-A0A9N9PPJ2-F1
#
_entry.id   AF-A0A9N9PPJ2-F1
#
_cell.length_a   1.000
_cell.length_b   1.000
_cell.length_c   1.000
_cell.angle_alpha   90.00
_cell.angle_beta   90.00
_cell.angle_gamma   90.00
#
_symmetry.space_group_name_H-M   'P 1'
#
loop_
_entity.id
_entity.type
_entity.pdbx_description
1 polymer ?
#
loop_
_entity_poly.entity_id
_entity_poly.type
_entity_poly.pdbx_seq_one_letter_code
_entity_poly.pdbx_strand_id
1 'polypeptide(L)'
;MPVTENGSLRVFDTGMQYHVWQGFVGASAYFNQGEGDQKFIPKLTVEAMRKIANISSKTAVTLEKIIDPLFSVPPFNLGYPNKNAQSGYYPGAETISQEEIATISEAMNRCSIGPENTRIQKGVENGKPFYQVLQASSETGVPTGIPNQFSDAIYLVTGDRSEELAKVCATHDSKQSQFLDHYIDCFRTGSLEAFQESQKVWVTDMSAKVENLLGFIEPYRDPAGIRSEWEAMIGIADPDESARLKQIVENSTLFIRQLPWVVDGVNNGKGPFEKSLFEVPDFTIVLALAVCGSIVFEAANLPNYEYICETSGFKNIVLANCLNANNNPNLPCHWLKKSELKHDKSSTHNVRFITTAIHELFGDSTGILLGETSLGIYNFEKENPLISPLSKTSVDSYYLPRQTWTSIFGKLVETVEECGAILVSESYG
;
A
#
# COMPACT_ATOMS: atom_id res chain seq x y z
N MET A 1 -31.66 -6.48 15.95
CA MET A 1 -33.14 -6.51 15.77
C MET A 1 -33.46 -6.81 14.31
N PRO A 2 -34.61 -7.40 13.97
CA PRO A 2 -35.03 -8.78 14.17
C PRO A 2 -35.06 -9.58 12.86
N VAL A 3 -35.04 -10.91 12.99
CA VAL A 3 -35.17 -11.90 11.91
C VAL A 3 -36.62 -11.94 11.41
N THR A 4 -36.83 -11.96 10.09
CA THR A 4 -38.13 -12.26 9.49
C THR A 4 -38.10 -13.58 8.70
N GLU A 5 -39.20 -14.32 8.84
CA GLU A 5 -39.45 -15.76 8.64
C GLU A 5 -39.58 -16.29 7.20
N ASN A 6 -39.11 -15.61 6.16
CA ASN A 6 -39.20 -16.16 4.79
C ASN A 6 -37.82 -16.41 4.20
N GLY A 7 -37.37 -17.67 4.31
CA GLY A 7 -36.12 -18.23 3.78
C GLY A 7 -36.03 -18.27 2.26
N SER A 8 -36.14 -17.11 1.61
CA SER A 8 -35.69 -16.91 0.23
C SER A 8 -34.44 -16.04 0.26
N LEU A 9 -33.28 -16.65 0.01
CA LEU A 9 -32.04 -15.94 -0.32
C LEU A 9 -32.33 -15.10 -1.58
N ARG A 10 -32.68 -13.82 -1.40
CA ARG A 10 -32.46 -12.84 -2.44
C ARG A 10 -30.96 -12.62 -2.48
N VAL A 11 -30.29 -13.36 -3.36
CA VAL A 11 -28.94 -13.04 -3.81
C VAL A 11 -29.01 -11.58 -4.26
N PHE A 12 -28.48 -10.71 -3.42
CA PHE A 12 -28.52 -9.28 -3.64
C PHE A 12 -27.91 -8.97 -5.01
N ASP A 13 -28.50 -7.96 -5.63
CA ASP A 13 -28.12 -7.30 -6.87
C ASP A 13 -26.79 -6.55 -6.71
N THR A 14 -25.76 -7.21 -6.16
CA THR A 14 -24.39 -6.70 -5.94
C THR A 14 -23.51 -6.85 -7.17
N GLY A 15 -24.04 -7.44 -8.26
CA GLY A 15 -23.33 -7.65 -9.52
C GLY A 15 -22.87 -6.37 -10.19
N MET A 16 -23.38 -5.20 -9.79
CA MET A 16 -22.98 -3.92 -10.39
C MET A 16 -21.80 -3.23 -9.67
N GLN A 17 -21.50 -3.59 -8.41
CA GLN A 17 -20.33 -3.06 -7.70
C GLN A 17 -19.05 -3.87 -7.97
N TYR A 18 -19.16 -5.18 -8.24
CA TYR A 18 -17.98 -6.02 -8.51
C TYR A 18 -17.27 -5.72 -9.85
N HIS A 19 -17.99 -5.21 -10.85
CA HIS A 19 -17.45 -5.00 -12.20
C HIS A 19 -16.66 -3.69 -12.38
N VAL A 20 -16.88 -2.68 -11.54
CA VAL A 20 -16.08 -1.42 -11.60
C VAL A 20 -14.69 -1.64 -10.99
N TRP A 21 -14.58 -2.53 -10.01
CA TRP A 21 -13.33 -2.77 -9.27
C TRP A 21 -12.40 -3.80 -9.91
N GLN A 22 -12.93 -4.76 -10.68
CA GLN A 22 -12.08 -5.61 -11.53
C GLN A 22 -11.32 -4.82 -12.60
N GLY A 23 -11.74 -3.59 -12.89
CA GLY A 23 -11.00 -2.64 -13.72
C GLY A 23 -9.66 -2.27 -13.09
N PHE A 24 -9.67 -1.66 -11.90
CA PHE A 24 -8.45 -1.22 -11.20
C PHE A 24 -7.40 -2.33 -11.03
N VAL A 25 -7.85 -3.50 -10.59
CA VAL A 25 -6.97 -4.63 -10.24
C VAL A 25 -6.79 -5.62 -11.40
N GLY A 26 -6.86 -5.14 -12.64
CA GLY A 26 -7.11 -5.92 -13.88
C GLY A 26 -6.24 -7.14 -14.22
N ALA A 27 -5.26 -7.52 -13.39
CA ALA A 27 -4.53 -8.79 -13.49
C ALA A 27 -4.67 -9.69 -12.24
N SER A 28 -5.23 -9.18 -11.14
CA SER A 28 -5.16 -9.79 -9.82
C SER A 28 -6.41 -10.54 -9.38
N ALA A 29 -7.50 -10.49 -10.14
CA ALA A 29 -8.76 -11.16 -9.79
C ALA A 29 -8.62 -12.69 -9.70
N TYR A 30 -7.53 -13.26 -10.24
CA TYR A 30 -7.20 -14.68 -10.18
C TYR A 30 -6.00 -15.01 -9.30
N PHE A 31 -5.42 -14.03 -8.61
CA PHE A 31 -4.18 -14.21 -7.87
C PHE A 31 -4.43 -13.94 -6.40
N ASN A 32 -4.16 -14.95 -5.58
CA ASN A 32 -4.39 -14.88 -4.16
C ASN A 32 -3.17 -14.29 -3.47
N GLN A 33 -3.28 -13.04 -3.01
CA GLN A 33 -2.21 -12.37 -2.26
C GLN A 33 -1.87 -13.14 -0.97
N GLY A 34 -2.89 -13.66 -0.27
CA GLY A 34 -2.72 -14.47 0.94
C GLY A 34 -2.03 -15.83 0.73
N GLU A 35 -1.83 -16.25 -0.52
CA GLU A 35 -1.05 -17.43 -0.90
C GLU A 35 0.18 -17.06 -1.75
N GLY A 36 0.70 -15.83 -1.60
CA GLY A 36 1.93 -15.39 -2.26
C GLY A 36 1.74 -15.07 -3.74
N ASP A 37 0.66 -14.36 -4.07
CA ASP A 37 0.31 -13.94 -5.42
C ASP A 37 0.25 -15.10 -6.43
N GLN A 38 -0.24 -16.26 -5.98
CA GLN A 38 -0.41 -17.44 -6.82
C GLN A 38 -1.75 -17.42 -7.55
N LYS A 39 -1.74 -17.89 -8.80
CA LYS A 39 -2.95 -18.04 -9.60
C LYS A 39 -3.83 -19.16 -9.03
N PHE A 40 -5.08 -18.85 -8.71
CA PHE A 40 -6.08 -19.87 -8.40
C PHE A 40 -6.82 -20.29 -9.67
N ILE A 41 -7.03 -21.60 -9.82
CA ILE A 41 -7.82 -22.19 -10.91
C ILE A 41 -9.13 -22.71 -10.31
N PRO A 42 -10.30 -22.37 -10.87
CA PRO A 42 -11.56 -22.93 -10.41
C PRO A 42 -11.55 -24.46 -10.45
N LYS A 43 -12.08 -25.11 -9.41
CA LYS A 43 -12.23 -26.58 -9.36
C LYS A 43 -13.40 -27.11 -10.23
N LEU A 44 -14.04 -26.25 -10.99
CA LEU A 44 -15.16 -26.58 -11.90
C LEU A 44 -14.64 -26.78 -13.32
N THR A 45 -15.32 -27.60 -14.12
CA THR A 45 -14.99 -27.70 -15.56
C THR A 45 -15.46 -26.47 -16.31
N VAL A 46 -14.84 -26.21 -17.46
CA VAL A 46 -15.24 -25.11 -18.37
C VAL A 46 -16.70 -25.24 -18.79
N GLU A 47 -17.17 -26.46 -19.07
CA GLU A 47 -18.56 -26.73 -19.44
C GLU A 47 -19.53 -26.40 -18.29
N ALA A 48 -19.14 -26.72 -17.04
CA ALA A 48 -19.94 -26.38 -15.87
C ALA A 48 -20.03 -24.86 -15.70
N MET A 49 -18.91 -24.14 -15.85
CA MET A 49 -18.88 -22.67 -15.81
C MET A 49 -19.76 -22.04 -16.90
N ARG A 50 -19.68 -22.53 -18.14
CA ARG A 50 -20.54 -22.07 -19.25
C ARG A 50 -22.02 -22.32 -18.98
N LYS A 51 -22.37 -23.50 -18.43
CA LYS A 51 -23.76 -23.79 -18.03
C LYS A 51 -24.27 -22.80 -16.98
N ILE A 52 -23.46 -22.45 -15.98
CA ILE A 52 -23.83 -21.45 -14.96
C ILE A 52 -24.00 -20.07 -15.60
N ALA A 53 -23.06 -19.66 -16.45
CA ALA A 53 -23.10 -18.35 -17.10
C ALA A 53 -24.24 -18.18 -18.11
N ASN A 54 -24.81 -19.27 -18.63
CA ASN A 54 -25.96 -19.24 -19.54
C ASN A 54 -27.28 -18.80 -18.88
N ILE A 55 -27.29 -18.54 -17.56
CA ILE A 55 -28.45 -17.95 -16.88
C ILE A 55 -28.82 -16.56 -17.43
N SER A 56 -27.87 -15.83 -18.02
CA SER A 56 -28.13 -14.59 -18.75
C SER A 56 -27.21 -14.44 -19.97
N SER A 57 -27.69 -13.75 -21.01
CA SER A 57 -26.88 -13.43 -22.19
C SER A 57 -25.66 -12.58 -21.84
N LYS A 58 -25.82 -11.63 -20.90
CA LYS A 58 -24.73 -10.77 -20.42
C LYS A 58 -23.61 -11.59 -19.76
N THR A 59 -23.96 -12.51 -18.86
CA THR A 59 -22.97 -13.35 -18.16
C THR A 59 -22.28 -14.33 -19.11
N ALA A 60 -22.99 -14.90 -20.09
CA ALA A 60 -22.40 -15.75 -21.11
C ALA A 60 -21.35 -15.00 -21.95
N VAL A 61 -21.70 -13.81 -22.44
CA VAL A 61 -20.78 -12.96 -23.23
C VAL A 61 -19.58 -12.52 -22.38
N THR A 62 -19.78 -12.17 -21.12
CA THR A 62 -18.69 -11.80 -20.21
C THR A 62 -17.76 -12.98 -19.93
N LEU A 63 -18.30 -14.18 -19.68
CA LEU A 63 -17.50 -15.37 -19.38
C LEU A 63 -16.56 -15.70 -20.55
N GLU A 64 -17.03 -15.66 -21.79
CA GLU A 64 -16.18 -15.99 -22.95
C GLU A 64 -14.99 -15.03 -23.12
N LYS A 65 -15.06 -13.80 -22.60
CA LYS A 65 -13.91 -12.87 -22.60
C LYS A 65 -12.80 -13.28 -21.63
N ILE A 66 -13.13 -14.09 -20.62
CA ILE A 66 -12.22 -14.40 -19.50
C ILE A 66 -11.97 -15.90 -19.29
N ILE A 67 -12.73 -16.78 -19.96
CA ILE A 67 -12.72 -18.22 -19.69
C ILE A 67 -11.35 -18.85 -19.96
N ASP A 68 -10.70 -18.48 -21.06
CA ASP A 68 -9.38 -19.00 -21.41
C ASP A 68 -8.31 -18.54 -20.40
N PRO A 69 -8.15 -17.22 -20.11
CA PRO A 69 -7.18 -16.78 -19.10
C PRO A 69 -7.54 -17.22 -17.68
N LEU A 70 -8.79 -17.57 -17.37
CA LEU A 70 -9.18 -18.10 -16.06
C LEU A 70 -8.62 -19.51 -15.80
N PHE A 71 -8.52 -20.35 -16.84
CA PHE A 71 -8.07 -21.75 -16.74
C PHE A 71 -6.66 -22.00 -17.26
N SER A 72 -6.07 -21.05 -17.99
CA SER A 72 -4.72 -21.22 -18.52
C SER A 72 -3.65 -21.15 -17.43
N VAL A 73 -2.66 -22.03 -17.50
CA VAL A 73 -1.38 -21.86 -16.83
C VAL A 73 -0.28 -22.24 -17.81
N PRO A 74 0.82 -21.47 -17.89
CA PRO A 74 1.09 -20.19 -17.22
C PRO A 74 0.15 -19.02 -17.64
N PRO A 75 0.16 -17.87 -16.92
CA PRO A 75 1.04 -17.52 -15.79
C PRO A 75 0.64 -18.21 -14.48
N PHE A 76 1.62 -18.48 -13.61
CA PHE A 76 1.45 -19.14 -12.31
C PHE A 76 1.36 -18.14 -11.15
N ASN A 77 2.04 -17.00 -11.27
CA ASN A 77 2.16 -16.00 -10.21
C ASN A 77 2.23 -14.58 -10.78
N LEU A 78 2.06 -13.58 -9.92
CA LEU A 78 2.40 -12.20 -10.28
C LEU A 78 3.92 -11.99 -10.23
N GLY A 79 4.42 -11.13 -11.11
CA GLY A 79 5.84 -10.83 -11.22
C GLY A 79 6.18 -10.07 -12.49
N TYR A 80 7.48 -9.89 -12.76
CA TYR A 80 7.92 -9.31 -14.03
C TYR A 80 7.36 -10.11 -15.21
N PRO A 81 6.73 -9.47 -16.22
CA PRO A 81 6.12 -10.18 -17.34
C PRO A 81 7.11 -11.12 -18.02
N ASN A 82 6.78 -12.41 -18.03
CA ASN A 82 7.54 -13.43 -18.73
C ASN A 82 6.63 -14.65 -19.01
N LYS A 83 7.21 -15.75 -19.50
CA LYS A 83 6.46 -16.98 -19.80
C LYS A 83 5.70 -17.58 -18.61
N ASN A 84 6.10 -17.30 -17.36
CA ASN A 84 5.57 -17.91 -16.15
C ASN A 84 4.84 -16.91 -15.24
N ALA A 85 5.04 -15.61 -15.42
CA ALA A 85 4.50 -14.59 -14.54
C ALA A 85 3.93 -13.42 -15.34
N GLN A 86 2.98 -12.70 -14.74
CA GLN A 86 2.37 -11.52 -15.34
C GLN A 86 2.28 -10.37 -14.33
N SER A 87 2.06 -9.16 -14.83
CA SER A 87 1.80 -8.00 -13.98
C SER A 87 0.85 -7.03 -14.69
N GLY A 88 -0.12 -6.51 -13.94
CA GLY A 88 -1.06 -5.49 -14.41
C GLY A 88 -0.42 -4.11 -14.60
N TYR A 89 0.75 -3.87 -14.00
CA TYR A 89 1.52 -2.63 -14.09
C TYR A 89 2.28 -2.47 -15.41
N TYR A 90 2.49 -3.57 -16.13
CA TYR A 90 3.18 -3.60 -17.41
C TYR A 90 2.27 -4.19 -18.51
N PRO A 91 1.18 -3.50 -18.86
CA PRO A 91 0.21 -4.01 -19.83
C PRO A 91 0.79 -4.01 -21.25
N GLY A 92 0.21 -4.84 -22.12
CA GLY A 92 0.54 -4.89 -23.54
C GLY A 92 0.95 -6.29 -24.00
N ALA A 93 1.11 -6.44 -25.31
CA ALA A 93 1.59 -7.68 -25.92
C ALA A 93 3.12 -7.80 -25.89
N GLU A 94 3.81 -6.66 -25.86
CA GLU A 94 5.27 -6.60 -25.89
C GLU A 94 5.85 -6.74 -24.49
N THR A 95 6.76 -7.70 -24.30
CA THR A 95 7.44 -7.89 -23.02
C THR A 95 8.44 -6.76 -22.77
N ILE A 96 8.31 -6.13 -21.61
CA ILE A 96 9.23 -5.10 -21.11
C ILE A 96 10.28 -5.70 -20.17
N SER A 97 11.53 -5.25 -20.28
CA SER A 97 12.64 -5.70 -19.42
C SER A 97 12.76 -4.86 -18.15
N GLN A 98 13.48 -5.37 -17.13
CA GLN A 98 13.73 -4.63 -15.89
C GLN A 98 14.58 -3.39 -16.13
N GLU A 99 15.53 -3.46 -17.04
CA GLU A 99 16.39 -2.34 -17.44
C GLU A 99 15.58 -1.25 -18.15
N GLU A 100 14.63 -1.63 -19.00
CA GLU A 100 13.69 -0.70 -19.64
C GLU A 100 12.83 0.00 -18.57
N ILE A 101 12.27 -0.74 -17.61
CA ILE A 101 11.48 -0.20 -16.50
C ILE A 101 12.30 0.81 -15.68
N ALA A 102 13.54 0.46 -15.31
CA ALA A 102 14.43 1.34 -14.56
C ALA A 102 14.77 2.62 -15.34
N THR A 103 15.07 2.49 -16.64
CA THR A 103 15.36 3.63 -17.53
C THR A 103 14.17 4.58 -17.65
N ILE A 104 12.96 4.05 -17.75
CA ILE A 104 11.74 4.85 -17.83
C ILE A 104 11.46 5.55 -16.50
N SER A 105 11.62 4.84 -15.39
CA SER A 105 11.41 5.40 -14.05
C SER A 105 12.40 6.55 -13.76
N GLU A 106 13.64 6.43 -14.21
CA GLU A 106 14.63 7.52 -14.13
C GLU A 106 14.27 8.71 -15.04
N ALA A 107 13.69 8.46 -16.22
CA ALA A 107 13.18 9.53 -17.08
C ALA A 107 12.00 10.27 -16.43
N MET A 108 11.07 9.54 -15.80
CA MET A 108 9.94 10.12 -15.06
C MET A 108 10.42 10.99 -13.90
N ASN A 109 11.38 10.50 -13.11
CA ASN A 109 11.96 11.22 -11.97
C ASN A 109 12.61 12.56 -12.40
N ARG A 110 13.32 12.58 -13.54
CA ARG A 110 13.89 13.83 -14.09
C ARG A 110 12.83 14.87 -14.45
N CYS A 111 11.62 14.43 -14.76
CA CYS A 111 10.45 15.28 -15.04
C CYS A 111 9.54 15.48 -13.83
N SER A 112 9.98 15.08 -12.63
CA SER A 112 9.19 15.18 -11.38
C SER A 112 7.86 14.45 -11.42
N ILE A 113 7.82 13.30 -12.11
CA ILE A 113 6.66 12.41 -12.15
C ILE A 113 6.94 11.17 -11.31
N GLY A 114 6.15 10.99 -10.25
CA GLY A 114 6.22 9.82 -9.39
C GLY A 114 5.63 8.56 -10.05
N PRO A 115 6.14 7.37 -9.72
CA PRO A 115 5.67 6.10 -10.28
C PRO A 115 4.35 5.59 -9.70
N GLU A 116 3.94 6.03 -8.50
CA GLU A 116 2.94 5.42 -7.63
C GLU A 116 1.60 5.18 -8.34
N ASN A 117 1.13 6.16 -9.14
CA ASN A 117 -0.14 6.08 -9.87
C ASN A 117 0.04 5.82 -11.38
N THR A 118 1.10 5.09 -11.76
CA THR A 118 1.44 4.85 -13.18
C THR A 118 1.53 3.39 -13.57
N ARG A 119 1.36 3.12 -14.86
CA ARG A 119 1.69 1.85 -15.53
C ARG A 119 2.56 2.10 -16.75
N ILE A 120 3.27 1.09 -17.24
CA ILE A 120 4.11 1.23 -18.44
C ILE A 120 3.66 0.25 -19.52
N GLN A 121 3.26 0.78 -20.65
CA GLN A 121 3.01 0.00 -21.86
C GLN A 121 4.16 0.15 -22.84
N LYS A 122 4.73 -0.99 -23.26
CA LYS A 122 5.71 -1.05 -24.34
C LYS A 122 4.99 -1.25 -25.68
N GLY A 123 5.41 -0.49 -26.68
CA GLY A 123 5.03 -0.67 -28.08
C GLY A 123 6.26 -0.75 -28.96
N VAL A 124 6.08 -1.24 -30.19
CA VAL A 124 7.13 -1.28 -31.21
C VAL A 124 6.58 -0.67 -32.48
N GLU A 125 7.23 0.38 -32.97
CA GLU A 125 6.90 1.03 -34.24
C GLU A 125 8.13 1.04 -35.14
N ASN A 126 7.99 0.52 -36.36
CA ASN A 126 9.10 0.40 -37.32
C ASN A 126 10.34 -0.32 -36.76
N GLY A 127 10.14 -1.32 -35.88
CA GLY A 127 11.21 -2.06 -35.21
C GLY A 127 11.92 -1.31 -34.08
N LYS A 128 11.45 -0.11 -33.72
CA LYS A 128 11.96 0.67 -32.58
C LYS A 128 10.96 0.61 -31.42
N PRO A 129 11.43 0.35 -30.18
CA PRO A 129 10.56 0.39 -29.03
C PRO A 129 10.16 1.84 -28.70
N PHE A 130 8.92 2.01 -28.28
CA PHE A 130 8.44 3.21 -27.60
C PHE A 130 7.68 2.80 -26.34
N TYR A 131 7.55 3.73 -25.41
CA TYR A 131 6.98 3.48 -24.09
C TYR A 131 5.94 4.55 -23.76
N GLN A 132 4.80 4.09 -23.28
CA GLN A 132 3.73 4.94 -22.78
C GLN A 132 3.65 4.75 -21.27
N VAL A 133 3.92 5.83 -20.54
CA VAL A 133 3.67 5.94 -19.11
C VAL A 133 2.20 6.32 -18.97
N LEU A 134 1.37 5.34 -18.60
CA LEU A 134 -0.05 5.50 -18.41
C LEU A 134 -0.27 6.04 -16.99
N GLN A 135 -0.66 7.31 -16.87
CA GLN A 135 -0.95 7.95 -15.60
C GLN A 135 -2.44 7.86 -15.28
N ALA A 136 -2.75 7.43 -14.06
CA ALA A 136 -4.11 7.33 -13.60
C ALA A 136 -4.74 8.71 -13.39
N SER A 137 -5.78 9.01 -14.15
CA SER A 137 -6.51 10.28 -14.05
C SER A 137 -7.90 10.16 -14.67
N SER A 138 -8.88 10.92 -14.17
CA SER A 138 -10.20 11.02 -14.81
C SER A 138 -10.15 11.89 -16.08
N GLU A 139 -9.32 12.94 -16.08
CA GLU A 139 -9.10 13.76 -17.27
C GLU A 139 -8.21 13.02 -18.27
N THR A 140 -8.54 13.16 -19.55
CA THR A 140 -7.79 12.59 -20.67
C THR A 140 -7.21 13.72 -21.52
N GLY A 141 -5.99 13.57 -22.02
CA GLY A 141 -5.41 14.50 -23.00
C GLY A 141 -3.96 14.86 -22.71
N VAL A 142 -3.52 16.00 -23.25
CA VAL A 142 -2.18 16.51 -22.96
C VAL A 142 -2.18 17.11 -21.55
N PRO A 143 -1.34 16.62 -20.63
CA PRO A 143 -1.27 17.17 -19.28
C PRO A 143 -0.87 18.65 -19.32
N THR A 144 -1.52 19.47 -18.50
CA THR A 144 -1.23 20.91 -18.42
C THR A 144 -0.07 21.14 -17.45
N GLY A 145 0.99 21.83 -17.89
CA GLY A 145 2.11 22.20 -17.02
C GLY A 145 3.20 21.14 -16.84
N ILE A 146 3.10 19.98 -17.50
CA ILE A 146 4.08 18.88 -17.41
C ILE A 146 4.46 18.43 -18.84
N PRO A 147 5.72 18.04 -19.10
CA PRO A 147 6.11 17.46 -20.38
C PRO A 147 5.33 16.17 -20.67
N ASN A 148 4.72 16.09 -21.86
CA ASN A 148 4.07 14.87 -22.34
C ASN A 148 5.07 13.87 -22.97
N GLN A 149 6.34 14.25 -23.07
CA GLN A 149 7.43 13.44 -23.60
C GLN A 149 8.65 13.61 -22.69
N PHE A 150 9.17 12.50 -22.17
CA PHE A 150 10.34 12.47 -21.29
C PHE A 150 11.63 12.20 -22.07
N SER A 151 11.53 11.52 -23.22
CA SER A 151 12.62 11.30 -24.17
C SER A 151 12.05 10.93 -25.55
N ASP A 152 12.91 10.78 -26.57
CA ASP A 152 12.50 10.43 -27.95
C ASP A 152 11.55 9.22 -28.05
N ALA A 153 11.57 8.31 -27.06
CA ALA A 153 10.77 7.09 -27.06
C ALA A 153 9.81 6.96 -25.86
N ILE A 154 9.77 7.92 -24.93
CA ILE A 154 8.98 7.80 -23.69
C ILE A 154 7.96 8.93 -23.60
N TYR A 155 6.69 8.57 -23.54
CA TYR A 155 5.55 9.48 -23.60
C TYR A 155 4.65 9.30 -22.38
N LEU A 156 4.17 10.41 -21.81
CA LEU A 156 3.16 10.41 -20.76
C LEU A 156 1.77 10.42 -21.39
N VAL A 157 0.91 9.50 -20.94
CA VAL A 157 -0.48 9.37 -21.38
C VAL A 157 -1.37 9.43 -20.15
N THR A 158 -2.19 10.47 -20.04
CA THR A 158 -3.19 10.62 -18.99
C THR A 158 -4.46 9.82 -19.35
N GLY A 159 -5.32 9.59 -18.36
CA GLY A 159 -6.63 9.00 -18.56
C GLY A 159 -6.69 7.51 -18.26
N ASP A 160 -5.65 6.93 -17.65
CA ASP A 160 -5.71 5.55 -17.23
C ASP A 160 -6.76 5.39 -16.13
N ARG A 161 -7.68 4.44 -16.31
CA ARG A 161 -8.87 4.25 -15.43
C ARG A 161 -9.78 5.48 -15.32
N SER A 162 -9.85 6.28 -16.38
CA SER A 162 -10.61 7.52 -16.39
C SER A 162 -12.11 7.36 -16.07
N GLU A 163 -12.75 6.31 -16.58
CA GLU A 163 -14.17 6.03 -16.30
C GLU A 163 -14.43 5.74 -14.82
N GLU A 164 -13.53 5.01 -14.18
CA GLU A 164 -13.66 4.66 -12.76
C GLU A 164 -13.31 5.86 -11.87
N LEU A 165 -12.20 6.55 -12.15
CA LEU A 165 -11.80 7.75 -11.40
C LEU A 165 -12.82 8.89 -11.53
N ALA A 166 -13.46 9.05 -12.69
CA ALA A 166 -14.54 10.02 -12.85
C ALA A 166 -15.71 9.76 -11.87
N LYS A 167 -16.00 8.49 -11.54
CA LYS A 167 -17.04 8.14 -10.56
C LYS A 167 -16.58 8.44 -9.13
N VAL A 168 -15.30 8.22 -8.83
CA VAL A 168 -14.70 8.58 -7.54
C VAL A 168 -14.79 10.10 -7.31
N CYS A 169 -14.52 10.89 -8.34
CA CYS A 169 -14.58 12.36 -8.26
C CYS A 169 -16.00 12.94 -8.28
N ALA A 170 -17.03 12.17 -8.67
CA ALA A 170 -18.37 12.70 -8.91
C ALA A 170 -19.14 13.09 -7.62
N THR A 171 -18.71 12.61 -6.46
CA THR A 171 -19.41 12.81 -5.18
C THR A 171 -18.75 13.91 -4.35
N HIS A 172 -18.91 15.16 -4.78
CA HIS A 172 -18.50 16.33 -3.99
C HIS A 172 -19.73 16.99 -3.36
N ASP A 173 -19.70 17.17 -2.04
CA ASP A 173 -20.59 18.09 -1.31
C ASP A 173 -19.72 19.24 -0.80
N SER A 174 -20.13 20.49 -1.01
CA SER A 174 -19.35 21.71 -0.76
C SER A 174 -19.04 21.99 0.72
N LYS A 175 -19.33 21.04 1.61
CA LYS A 175 -19.04 21.07 3.06
C LYS A 175 -17.92 20.11 3.46
N GLN A 176 -17.30 19.43 2.50
CA GLN A 176 -16.26 18.44 2.71
C GLN A 176 -14.91 19.09 3.08
N SER A 177 -14.09 18.33 3.83
CA SER A 177 -12.80 18.76 4.38
C SER A 177 -11.78 19.01 3.26
N GLN A 178 -10.82 19.94 3.49
CA GLN A 178 -9.82 20.37 2.50
C GLN A 178 -9.02 19.21 1.87
N PHE A 179 -8.82 18.09 2.60
CA PHE A 179 -8.12 16.92 2.04
C PHE A 179 -8.89 16.26 0.88
N LEU A 180 -10.22 16.34 0.85
CA LEU A 180 -11.04 15.77 -0.23
C LEU A 180 -10.89 16.55 -1.53
N ASP A 181 -10.74 17.87 -1.46
CA ASP A 181 -10.46 18.70 -2.63
C ASP A 181 -9.12 18.29 -3.27
N HIS A 182 -8.10 18.06 -2.44
CA HIS A 182 -6.80 17.57 -2.89
C HIS A 182 -6.85 16.15 -3.46
N TYR A 183 -7.64 15.23 -2.88
CA TYR A 183 -7.87 13.91 -3.47
C TYR A 183 -8.55 13.99 -4.83
N ILE A 184 -9.58 14.83 -4.96
CA ILE A 184 -10.27 15.04 -6.24
C ILE A 184 -9.30 15.59 -7.27
N ASP A 185 -8.47 16.58 -6.92
CA ASP A 185 -7.47 17.11 -7.84
C ASP A 185 -6.45 16.05 -8.27
N CYS A 186 -5.95 15.23 -7.33
CA CYS A 186 -5.10 14.08 -7.65
C CYS A 186 -5.79 13.11 -8.62
N PHE A 187 -7.00 12.64 -8.32
CA PHE A 187 -7.69 11.64 -9.15
C PHE A 187 -8.17 12.22 -10.48
N ARG A 188 -8.38 13.53 -10.54
CA ARG A 188 -8.78 14.22 -11.76
C ARG A 188 -7.60 14.44 -12.70
N THR A 189 -6.46 14.92 -12.21
CA THR A 189 -5.31 15.31 -13.03
C THR A 189 -4.18 14.28 -13.06
N GLY A 190 -4.15 13.34 -12.11
CA GLY A 190 -3.04 12.42 -11.88
C GLY A 190 -1.91 13.00 -11.01
N SER A 191 -2.10 14.18 -10.41
CA SER A 191 -1.05 14.85 -9.63
C SER A 191 -0.78 14.18 -8.28
N LEU A 192 0.40 13.58 -8.15
CA LEU A 192 0.89 13.07 -6.87
C LEU A 192 1.28 14.18 -5.88
N GLU A 193 1.57 15.39 -6.35
CA GLU A 193 1.75 16.53 -5.46
C GLU A 193 0.43 16.86 -4.76
N ALA A 194 -0.69 16.88 -5.49
CA ALA A 194 -2.01 17.05 -4.89
C ALA A 194 -2.33 15.91 -3.92
N PHE A 195 -1.92 14.68 -4.23
CA PHE A 195 -2.04 13.56 -3.30
C PHE A 195 -1.24 13.79 -2.01
N GLN A 196 0.01 14.23 -2.11
CA GLN A 196 0.86 14.52 -0.95
C GLN A 196 0.28 15.66 -0.10
N GLU A 197 -0.29 16.70 -0.71
CA GLU A 197 -0.99 17.76 0.03
C GLU A 197 -2.23 17.23 0.77
N SER A 198 -3.00 16.30 0.17
CA SER A 198 -4.11 15.66 0.90
C SER A 198 -3.60 14.89 2.12
N GLN A 199 -2.46 14.21 2.00
CA GLN A 199 -1.85 13.46 3.10
C GLN A 199 -1.40 14.40 4.23
N LYS A 200 -0.76 15.52 3.91
CA LYS A 200 -0.36 16.55 4.90
C LYS A 200 -1.56 17.07 5.68
N VAL A 201 -2.67 17.37 5.00
CA VAL A 201 -3.90 17.81 5.68
C VAL A 201 -4.47 16.67 6.54
N TRP A 202 -4.51 15.45 6.00
CA TRP A 202 -5.08 14.30 6.68
C TRP A 202 -4.34 13.90 7.97
N VAL A 203 -3.00 13.91 7.97
CA VAL A 203 -2.23 13.57 9.19
C VAL A 203 -2.45 14.58 10.32
N THR A 204 -2.79 15.83 9.98
CA THR A 204 -3.12 16.87 10.97
C THR A 204 -4.58 16.81 11.48
N ASP A 205 -5.45 16.04 10.83
CA ASP A 205 -6.84 15.82 11.26
C ASP A 205 -6.90 14.77 12.37
N MET A 206 -6.41 15.17 13.55
CA MET A 206 -6.29 14.30 14.72
C MET A 206 -7.67 13.99 15.32
N SER A 207 -7.86 12.74 15.77
CA SER A 207 -9.10 12.32 16.44
C SER A 207 -10.38 12.50 15.59
N ALA A 208 -10.26 12.31 14.29
CA ALA A 208 -11.38 12.31 13.36
C ALA A 208 -12.42 11.24 13.77
N LYS A 209 -13.71 11.60 13.77
CA LYS A 209 -14.79 10.64 14.10
C LYS A 209 -14.95 9.57 13.02
N VAL A 210 -14.71 9.95 11.78
CA VAL A 210 -14.72 9.08 10.62
C VAL A 210 -13.33 9.13 10.04
N GLU A 211 -12.63 8.01 10.11
CA GLU A 211 -11.29 7.88 9.56
C GLU A 211 -11.37 7.34 8.14
N ASN A 212 -10.42 7.75 7.30
CA ASN A 212 -10.41 7.39 5.90
C ASN A 212 -9.00 7.19 5.35
N LEU A 213 -8.92 6.40 4.30
CA LEU A 213 -7.76 6.16 3.47
C LEU A 213 -8.27 5.97 2.05
N LEU A 214 -7.65 6.61 1.06
CA LEU A 214 -8.09 6.53 -0.33
C LEU A 214 -6.95 6.88 -1.28
N GLY A 215 -6.60 5.99 -2.21
CA GLY A 215 -5.68 6.32 -3.30
C GLY A 215 -4.82 5.15 -3.76
N PHE A 216 -3.70 5.47 -4.40
CA PHE A 216 -2.65 4.51 -4.76
C PHE A 216 -1.61 4.53 -3.64
N ILE A 217 -1.66 3.55 -2.74
CA ILE A 217 -0.90 3.61 -1.48
C ILE A 217 0.24 2.60 -1.49
N GLU A 218 -0.08 1.30 -1.53
CA GLU A 218 0.89 0.25 -1.27
C GLU A 218 1.50 -0.39 -2.52
N PRO A 219 2.84 -0.47 -2.66
CA PRO A 219 3.49 -0.95 -3.88
C PRO A 219 3.80 -2.45 -3.92
N TYR A 220 3.32 -3.24 -2.94
CA TYR A 220 3.70 -4.64 -2.73
C TYR A 220 3.59 -5.53 -3.98
N ARG A 221 2.64 -5.25 -4.87
CA ARG A 221 2.33 -6.10 -6.04
C ARG A 221 3.00 -5.65 -7.32
N ASP A 222 3.66 -4.49 -7.35
CA ASP A 222 4.55 -4.15 -8.45
C ASP A 222 5.83 -4.96 -8.30
N PRO A 223 6.23 -5.80 -9.28
CA PRO A 223 7.52 -6.49 -9.19
C PRO A 223 8.74 -5.55 -9.15
N ALA A 224 8.59 -4.27 -9.52
CA ALA A 224 9.61 -3.25 -9.30
C ALA A 224 9.50 -2.54 -7.94
N GLY A 225 8.38 -2.73 -7.22
CA GLY A 225 8.13 -2.21 -5.89
C GLY A 225 7.85 -0.71 -5.82
N ILE A 226 7.60 -0.02 -6.94
CA ILE A 226 7.48 1.46 -6.98
C ILE A 226 6.11 1.96 -7.43
N ARG A 227 5.24 1.10 -7.99
CA ARG A 227 3.87 1.44 -8.40
C ARG A 227 2.90 0.89 -7.38
N SER A 228 1.98 1.74 -6.93
CA SER A 228 1.08 1.44 -5.83
C SER A 228 -0.24 0.88 -6.33
N GLU A 229 -0.81 -0.04 -5.54
CA GLU A 229 -2.14 -0.57 -5.75
C GLU A 229 -3.17 0.43 -5.22
N TRP A 230 -4.34 0.46 -5.87
CA TRP A 230 -5.45 1.26 -5.38
C TRP A 230 -6.08 0.61 -4.14
N GLU A 231 -6.26 1.41 -3.10
CA GLU A 231 -6.98 1.02 -1.90
C GLU A 231 -7.86 2.14 -1.34
N ALA A 232 -8.88 1.72 -0.60
CA ALA A 232 -9.75 2.60 0.15
C ALA A 232 -10.22 1.96 1.44
N MET A 233 -10.31 2.75 2.50
CA MET A 233 -10.93 2.35 3.77
C MET A 233 -11.73 3.54 4.31
N ILE A 234 -12.93 3.25 4.82
CA ILE A 234 -13.70 4.17 5.65
C ILE A 234 -14.11 3.43 6.91
N GLY A 235 -13.94 4.08 8.06
CA GLY A 235 -14.37 3.53 9.32
C GLY A 235 -14.70 4.58 10.37
N ILE A 236 -15.29 4.12 11.47
CA ILE A 236 -15.66 4.97 12.60
C ILE A 236 -14.60 4.78 13.67
N ALA A 237 -14.00 5.88 14.13
CA ALA A 237 -13.04 5.82 15.23
C ALA A 237 -13.73 5.44 16.54
N ASP A 238 -13.10 4.56 17.31
CA ASP A 238 -13.49 4.23 18.68
C ASP A 238 -12.66 5.09 19.65
N PRO A 239 -13.22 6.16 20.23
CA PRO A 239 -12.46 7.07 21.08
C PRO A 239 -12.03 6.42 22.39
N ASP A 240 -12.78 5.44 22.91
CA ASP A 240 -12.49 4.81 24.20
C ASP A 240 -11.31 3.82 24.05
N GLU A 241 -11.31 3.01 22.99
CA GLU A 241 -10.19 2.11 22.70
C GLU A 241 -8.94 2.87 22.24
N SER A 242 -9.11 3.92 21.42
CA SER A 242 -7.99 4.79 21.01
C SER A 242 -7.35 5.50 22.21
N ALA A 243 -8.15 5.94 23.19
CA ALA A 243 -7.63 6.56 24.41
C ALA A 243 -6.76 5.61 25.25
N ARG A 244 -6.99 4.28 25.20
CA ARG A 244 -6.13 3.32 25.90
C ARG A 244 -4.75 3.23 25.26
N LEU A 245 -4.68 3.27 23.94
CA LEU A 245 -3.41 3.26 23.21
C LEU A 245 -2.68 4.61 23.28
N LYS A 246 -3.41 5.71 23.44
CA LYS A 246 -2.83 7.04 23.64
C LYS A 246 -1.79 7.06 24.76
N GLN A 247 -2.00 6.31 25.84
CA GLN A 247 -1.01 6.21 26.92
C GLN A 247 0.32 5.59 26.46
N ILE A 248 0.30 4.65 25.52
CA ILE A 248 1.51 4.07 24.93
C ILE A 248 2.20 5.12 24.05
N VAL A 249 1.43 5.85 23.24
CA VAL A 249 1.96 6.91 22.38
C VAL A 249 2.57 8.06 23.20
N GLU A 250 1.92 8.49 24.29
CA GLU A 250 2.42 9.51 25.22
C GLU A 250 3.73 9.08 25.91
N ASN A 251 3.93 7.76 26.07
CA ASN A 251 5.15 7.18 26.63
C ASN A 251 6.14 6.68 25.56
N SER A 252 5.91 6.96 24.27
CA SER A 252 6.73 6.49 23.13
C SER A 252 8.22 6.69 23.33
N THR A 253 8.64 7.85 23.84
CA THR A 253 10.06 8.16 24.09
C THR A 253 10.69 7.17 25.08
N LEU A 254 9.96 6.67 26.07
CA LEU A 254 10.48 5.67 27.01
C LEU A 254 10.76 4.33 26.34
N PHE A 255 9.90 3.94 25.40
CA PHE A 255 10.08 2.73 24.61
C PHE A 255 11.22 2.90 23.64
N ILE A 256 11.21 3.96 22.80
CA ILE A 256 12.24 4.23 21.79
C ILE A 256 13.65 4.19 22.38
N ARG A 257 13.86 4.72 23.59
CA ARG A 257 15.17 4.68 24.31
C ARG A 257 15.69 3.27 24.62
N GLN A 258 14.87 2.24 24.50
CA GLN A 258 15.24 0.84 24.75
C GLN A 258 15.59 0.09 23.44
N LEU A 259 15.40 0.72 22.28
CA LEU A 259 15.71 0.12 20.99
C LEU A 259 17.21 -0.17 20.86
N PRO A 260 17.62 -1.25 20.17
CA PRO A 260 18.99 -1.74 20.20
C PRO A 260 20.00 -0.84 19.45
N TRP A 261 19.54 0.13 18.66
CA TRP A 261 20.38 1.12 17.99
C TRP A 261 20.56 2.44 18.76
N VAL A 262 19.94 2.56 19.94
CA VAL A 262 20.03 3.75 20.78
C VAL A 262 21.44 3.91 21.35
N VAL A 263 21.91 5.16 21.38
CA VAL A 263 23.16 5.56 22.03
C VAL A 263 22.86 6.68 23.03
N ASP A 264 23.24 6.47 24.28
CA ASP A 264 22.99 7.43 25.36
C ASP A 264 23.65 8.80 25.13
N GLY A 265 23.00 9.85 25.62
CA GLY A 265 23.54 11.22 25.62
C GLY A 265 23.34 12.02 24.33
N VAL A 266 22.75 11.43 23.28
CA VAL A 266 22.40 12.10 22.01
C VAL A 266 20.89 12.03 21.79
N ASN A 267 20.31 13.06 21.15
CA ASN A 267 18.88 13.10 20.78
C ASN A 267 17.93 12.77 21.94
N ASN A 268 18.15 13.40 23.11
CA ASN A 268 17.38 13.14 24.34
C ASN A 268 17.36 11.64 24.73
N GLY A 269 18.47 10.94 24.50
CA GLY A 269 18.64 9.51 24.79
C GLY A 269 18.06 8.58 23.73
N LYS A 270 17.56 9.07 22.59
CA LYS A 270 17.12 8.23 21.46
C LYS A 270 18.29 7.80 20.55
N GLY A 271 19.45 8.42 20.71
CA GLY A 271 20.61 8.15 19.88
C GLY A 271 20.56 8.81 18.50
N PRO A 272 21.64 8.64 17.72
CA PRO A 272 21.82 9.35 16.46
C PRO A 272 21.16 8.67 15.26
N PHE A 273 20.71 7.43 15.40
CA PHE A 273 19.99 6.66 14.36
C PHE A 273 18.47 6.75 14.52
N GLU A 274 17.98 7.78 15.21
CA GLU A 274 16.57 7.98 15.46
C GLU A 274 16.15 9.40 15.06
N LYS A 275 14.90 9.57 14.59
CA LYS A 275 14.38 10.88 14.19
C LYS A 275 14.48 11.85 15.37
N SER A 276 14.89 13.10 15.11
CA SER A 276 15.06 14.12 16.17
C SER A 276 13.71 14.53 16.75
N LEU A 277 12.76 14.79 15.87
CA LEU A 277 11.34 14.97 16.14
C LEU A 277 10.66 13.59 16.06
N PHE A 278 10.08 13.13 17.18
CA PHE A 278 9.08 12.07 17.15
C PHE A 278 7.80 12.75 17.63
N GLU A 279 7.03 13.33 16.70
CA GLU A 279 5.71 13.83 17.05
C GLU A 279 4.85 12.66 17.47
N VAL A 280 4.04 12.85 18.50
CA VAL A 280 3.10 11.85 19.02
C VAL A 280 2.11 11.55 17.88
N PRO A 281 2.21 10.40 17.20
CA PRO A 281 1.33 10.11 16.07
C PRO A 281 -0.12 9.93 16.55
N ASP A 282 -1.09 10.11 15.64
CA ASP A 282 -2.45 9.65 15.94
C ASP A 282 -2.43 8.12 15.91
N PHE A 283 -2.91 7.50 16.98
CA PHE A 283 -3.13 6.06 17.01
C PHE A 283 -4.61 5.82 17.19
N THR A 284 -5.27 5.42 16.11
CA THR A 284 -6.73 5.34 16.04
C THR A 284 -7.19 3.90 15.87
N ILE A 285 -7.98 3.44 16.82
CA ILE A 285 -8.76 2.21 16.67
C ILE A 285 -10.01 2.52 15.86
N VAL A 286 -10.20 1.79 14.77
CA VAL A 286 -11.28 2.03 13.82
C VAL A 286 -12.15 0.79 13.68
N LEU A 287 -13.46 1.01 13.70
CA LEU A 287 -14.44 0.06 13.21
C LEU A 287 -14.59 0.26 11.69
N ALA A 288 -13.97 -0.62 10.91
CA ALA A 288 -14.03 -0.55 9.45
C ALA A 288 -15.47 -0.76 8.95
N LEU A 289 -15.99 0.18 8.17
CA LEU A 289 -17.30 0.08 7.52
C LEU A 289 -17.17 -0.51 6.11
N ALA A 290 -16.16 -0.04 5.38
CA ALA A 290 -15.84 -0.52 4.05
C ALA A 290 -14.32 -0.49 3.87
N VAL A 291 -13.79 -1.59 3.34
CA VAL A 291 -12.41 -1.70 2.85
C VAL A 291 -12.50 -2.18 1.41
N CYS A 292 -11.88 -1.46 0.49
CA CYS A 292 -11.85 -1.76 -0.93
C CYS A 292 -10.40 -1.84 -1.37
N GLY A 293 -9.93 -3.05 -1.62
CA GLY A 293 -8.56 -3.34 -2.03
C GLY A 293 -8.46 -4.80 -2.46
N SER A 294 -7.25 -5.26 -2.76
CA SER A 294 -6.96 -6.67 -3.03
C SER A 294 -7.04 -7.54 -1.76
N ILE A 295 -6.77 -6.94 -0.60
CA ILE A 295 -6.83 -7.54 0.73
C ILE A 295 -7.53 -6.59 1.71
N VAL A 296 -8.09 -7.17 2.78
CA VAL A 296 -8.53 -6.42 3.95
C VAL A 296 -7.39 -6.45 4.96
N PHE A 297 -6.64 -5.34 5.07
CA PHE A 297 -5.56 -5.19 6.04
C PHE A 297 -6.11 -5.09 7.48
N GLU A 298 -5.25 -5.30 8.47
CA GLU A 298 -5.61 -5.22 9.89
C GLU A 298 -5.14 -3.92 10.54
N ALA A 299 -4.05 -3.37 10.04
CA ALA A 299 -3.49 -2.11 10.47
C ALA A 299 -2.76 -1.43 9.30
N ALA A 300 -2.45 -0.14 9.47
CA ALA A 300 -1.68 0.65 8.53
C ALA A 300 -0.96 1.80 9.25
N ASN A 301 0.28 2.06 8.85
CA ASN A 301 1.09 3.22 9.21
C ASN A 301 1.27 4.11 7.97
N LEU A 302 0.71 5.32 7.99
CA LEU A 302 0.63 6.16 6.79
C LEU A 302 0.82 7.65 7.08
N PRO A 303 1.26 8.44 6.08
CA PRO A 303 1.48 8.07 4.68
C PRO A 303 2.87 7.47 4.40
N ASN A 304 3.03 6.80 3.26
CA ASN A 304 4.32 6.24 2.79
C ASN A 304 5.37 7.29 2.36
N TYR A 305 5.14 8.58 2.61
CA TYR A 305 6.07 9.66 2.26
C TYR A 305 6.88 10.08 3.48
N GLU A 306 8.11 9.57 3.57
CA GLU A 306 8.99 9.80 4.73
C GLU A 306 9.14 11.28 5.11
N TYR A 307 9.27 12.18 4.14
CA TYR A 307 9.39 13.61 4.43
C TYR A 307 8.11 14.19 5.08
N ILE A 308 6.92 13.65 4.76
CA ILE A 308 5.66 14.05 5.40
C ILE A 308 5.64 13.53 6.82
N CYS A 309 6.06 12.28 7.04
CA CYS A 309 6.19 11.70 8.38
C CYS A 309 7.13 12.52 9.27
N GLU A 310 8.25 13.01 8.72
CA GLU A 310 9.22 13.85 9.44
C GLU A 310 8.73 15.28 9.70
N THR A 311 7.93 15.87 8.80
CA THR A 311 7.58 17.31 8.86
C THR A 311 6.16 17.63 9.32
N SER A 312 5.24 16.69 9.15
CA SER A 312 3.79 16.85 9.40
C SER A 312 3.22 15.75 10.30
N GLY A 313 3.93 14.63 10.45
CA GLY A 313 3.50 13.47 11.23
C GLY A 313 2.92 12.34 10.39
N PHE A 314 2.45 11.30 11.08
CA PHE A 314 1.88 10.08 10.50
C PHE A 314 0.75 9.56 11.41
N LYS A 315 -0.07 8.66 10.88
CA LYS A 315 -1.18 8.02 11.57
C LYS A 315 -1.00 6.51 11.58
N ASN A 316 -1.31 5.91 12.73
CA ASN A 316 -1.45 4.47 12.89
C ASN A 316 -2.94 4.15 13.00
N ILE A 317 -3.43 3.29 12.11
CA ILE A 317 -4.83 2.89 12.11
C ILE A 317 -4.91 1.40 12.33
N VAL A 318 -5.74 0.96 13.27
CA VAL A 318 -6.00 -0.47 13.51
C VAL A 318 -7.48 -0.76 13.31
N LEU A 319 -7.79 -1.73 12.44
CA LEU A 319 -9.14 -2.16 12.11
C LEU A 319 -9.62 -3.24 13.09
N ALA A 320 -10.19 -2.83 14.22
CA ALA A 320 -10.52 -3.73 15.32
C ALA A 320 -11.49 -4.87 14.93
N ASN A 321 -12.50 -4.58 14.11
CA ASN A 321 -13.43 -5.61 13.64
C ASN A 321 -12.78 -6.60 12.65
N CYS A 322 -11.78 -6.18 11.88
CA CYS A 322 -11.02 -7.08 11.02
C CYS A 322 -10.17 -8.03 11.86
N LEU A 323 -9.41 -7.50 12.83
CA LEU A 323 -8.64 -8.30 13.79
C LEU A 323 -9.51 -9.31 14.54
N ASN A 324 -10.70 -8.88 14.99
CA ASN A 324 -11.67 -9.74 15.65
C ASN A 324 -12.22 -10.83 14.72
N ALA A 325 -12.54 -10.50 13.47
CA ALA A 325 -13.04 -11.47 12.50
C ALA A 325 -11.98 -12.52 12.13
N ASN A 326 -10.71 -12.12 12.05
CA ASN A 326 -9.59 -13.00 11.76
C ASN A 326 -9.15 -13.85 12.96
N ASN A 327 -9.65 -13.56 14.16
CA ASN A 327 -9.44 -14.38 15.34
C ASN A 327 -10.39 -15.59 15.35
N ASN A 328 -9.91 -16.73 14.85
CA ASN A 328 -10.66 -17.99 14.91
C ASN A 328 -10.00 -19.00 15.87
N PRO A 329 -10.47 -19.11 17.13
CA PRO A 329 -9.88 -20.01 18.12
C PRO A 329 -10.11 -21.50 17.82
N ASN A 330 -10.93 -21.83 16.81
CA ASN A 330 -11.19 -23.20 16.39
C ASN A 330 -10.23 -23.68 15.30
N LEU A 331 -9.36 -22.82 14.76
CA LEU A 331 -8.35 -23.25 13.80
C LEU A 331 -7.42 -24.32 14.41
N PRO A 332 -7.03 -25.33 13.62
CA PRO A 332 -6.11 -26.34 14.09
C PRO A 332 -4.70 -25.77 14.24
N CYS A 333 -4.17 -25.74 15.46
CA CYS A 333 -2.76 -25.43 15.71
C CYS A 333 -1.91 -26.70 15.55
N HIS A 334 -1.36 -26.91 14.35
CA HIS A 334 -0.63 -28.13 14.00
C HIS A 334 0.74 -28.28 14.67
N TRP A 335 1.37 -27.16 15.03
CA TRP A 335 2.75 -27.13 15.52
C TRP A 335 2.88 -26.87 17.03
N LEU A 336 1.77 -26.77 17.76
CA LEU A 336 1.76 -26.59 19.22
C LEU A 336 1.55 -27.91 19.96
N LYS A 337 2.20 -28.07 21.12
CA LYS A 337 1.92 -29.21 22.00
C LYS A 337 0.52 -29.05 22.57
N LYS A 338 -0.20 -30.17 22.75
CA LYS A 338 -1.55 -30.17 23.33
C LYS A 338 -1.64 -29.49 24.70
N SER A 339 -0.56 -29.53 25.48
CA SER A 339 -0.45 -28.86 26.78
C SER A 339 -0.49 -27.33 26.70
N GLU A 340 -0.05 -26.75 25.58
CA GLU A 340 0.08 -25.30 25.38
C GLU A 340 -1.17 -24.69 24.74
N LEU A 341 -1.99 -25.51 24.06
CA LEU A 341 -3.18 -25.06 23.33
C LEU A 341 -4.16 -24.22 24.15
N LYS A 342 -4.37 -24.56 25.44
CA LYS A 342 -5.30 -23.80 26.28
C LYS A 342 -4.77 -22.40 26.56
N HIS A 343 -3.47 -22.29 26.83
CA HIS A 343 -2.84 -21.02 27.13
C HIS A 343 -2.80 -20.15 25.87
N ASP A 344 -2.29 -20.70 24.76
CA ASP A 344 -2.25 -20.06 23.45
C ASP A 344 -3.62 -19.47 23.09
N LYS A 345 -4.67 -20.29 22.99
CA LYS A 345 -6.02 -19.83 22.63
C LYS A 345 -6.59 -18.73 23.55
N SER A 346 -6.13 -18.64 24.79
CA SER A 346 -6.58 -17.60 25.73
C SER A 346 -5.82 -16.27 25.60
N SER A 347 -4.62 -16.29 25.00
CA SER A 347 -3.74 -15.12 24.90
C SER A 347 -3.48 -14.67 23.46
N THR A 348 -3.55 -15.55 22.45
CA THR A 348 -3.14 -15.25 21.06
C THR A 348 -3.76 -13.96 20.52
N HIS A 349 -5.05 -13.73 20.77
CA HIS A 349 -5.72 -12.53 20.28
C HIS A 349 -5.20 -11.25 20.92
N ASN A 350 -4.97 -11.27 22.23
CA ASN A 350 -4.41 -10.12 22.96
C ASN A 350 -2.96 -9.87 22.57
N VAL A 351 -2.17 -10.95 22.44
CA VAL A 351 -0.77 -10.86 21.97
C VAL A 351 -0.75 -10.26 20.58
N ARG A 352 -1.55 -10.77 19.63
CA ARG A 352 -1.65 -10.24 18.27
C ARG A 352 -2.01 -8.75 18.27
N PHE A 353 -3.00 -8.34 19.05
CA PHE A 353 -3.38 -6.93 19.14
C PHE A 353 -2.21 -6.06 19.65
N ILE A 354 -1.53 -6.49 20.71
CA ILE A 354 -0.39 -5.75 21.27
C ILE A 354 0.78 -5.71 20.29
N THR A 355 1.14 -6.84 19.68
CA THR A 355 2.24 -6.92 18.73
C THR A 355 1.95 -6.09 17.49
N THR A 356 0.71 -6.11 16.97
CA THR A 356 0.31 -5.21 15.87
C THR A 356 0.43 -3.75 16.30
N ALA A 357 -0.07 -3.36 17.47
CA ALA A 357 0.05 -1.98 17.92
C ALA A 357 1.51 -1.51 18.07
N ILE A 358 2.41 -2.38 18.54
CA ILE A 358 3.84 -2.08 18.66
C ILE A 358 4.53 -2.08 17.29
N HIS A 359 4.15 -2.99 16.39
CA HIS A 359 4.66 -3.06 15.02
C HIS A 359 4.44 -1.72 14.30
N GLU A 360 3.21 -1.21 14.28
CA GLU A 360 2.92 0.06 13.61
C GLU A 360 3.59 1.25 14.33
N LEU A 361 3.45 1.32 15.65
CA LEU A 361 3.86 2.50 16.43
C LEU A 361 5.37 2.62 16.63
N PHE A 362 6.07 1.49 16.72
CA PHE A 362 7.50 1.45 17.05
C PHE A 362 8.33 0.69 16.03
N GLY A 363 7.73 -0.21 15.24
CA GLY A 363 8.42 -0.85 14.13
C GLY A 363 8.59 0.14 12.97
N ASP A 364 7.50 0.42 12.27
CA ASP A 364 7.52 1.22 11.03
C ASP A 364 7.86 2.69 11.27
N SER A 365 7.64 3.16 12.50
CA SER A 365 7.73 4.58 12.84
C SER A 365 9.08 5.02 13.39
N THR A 366 10.00 4.09 13.67
CA THR A 366 11.28 4.39 14.33
C THR A 366 12.47 4.15 13.42
N GLY A 367 13.60 4.76 13.75
CA GLY A 367 14.78 4.78 12.90
C GLY A 367 14.80 5.97 11.95
N ILE A 368 15.99 6.33 11.47
CA ILE A 368 16.20 7.42 10.51
C ILE A 368 16.91 6.92 9.26
N LEU A 369 16.49 7.42 8.09
CA LEU A 369 17.21 7.23 6.84
C LEU A 369 18.24 8.36 6.67
N LEU A 370 19.52 8.04 6.78
CA LEU A 370 20.59 9.02 6.59
C LEU A 370 20.69 9.40 5.11
N GLY A 371 20.60 10.68 4.78
CA GLY A 371 20.54 11.14 3.40
C GLY A 371 20.97 12.57 3.15
N GLU A 372 21.32 12.83 1.89
CA GLU A 372 21.50 14.14 1.31
C GLU A 372 20.13 14.63 0.80
N THR A 373 19.49 15.51 1.58
CA THR A 373 18.12 15.99 1.31
C THR A 373 18.07 16.90 0.09
N SER A 374 19.13 17.66 -0.13
CA SER A 374 19.39 18.42 -1.34
C SER A 374 20.89 18.58 -1.54
N LEU A 375 21.33 19.04 -2.71
CA LEU A 375 22.74 19.08 -3.07
C LEU A 375 23.58 19.83 -1.99
N GLY A 376 24.42 19.10 -1.27
CA GLY A 376 25.27 19.60 -0.19
C GLY A 376 24.60 19.77 1.17
N ILE A 377 23.33 19.39 1.34
CA ILE A 377 22.58 19.47 2.60
C ILE A 377 22.25 18.04 3.07
N TYR A 378 22.70 17.70 4.28
CA TYR A 378 22.56 16.38 4.87
C TYR A 378 21.65 16.44 6.10
N ASN A 379 20.87 15.38 6.34
CA ASN A 379 20.09 15.25 7.59
C ASN A 379 20.92 14.67 8.75
N PHE A 380 22.24 14.57 8.58
CA PHE A 380 23.21 14.12 9.58
C PHE A 380 24.53 14.89 9.45
N GLU A 381 25.40 14.80 10.47
CA GLU A 381 26.72 15.43 10.46
C GLU A 381 27.69 14.65 9.56
N LYS A 382 28.00 15.18 8.37
CA LYS A 382 28.89 14.50 7.41
C LYS A 382 30.36 14.59 7.82
N GLU A 383 30.77 15.70 8.41
CA GLU A 383 32.14 15.96 8.84
C GLU A 383 32.54 15.13 10.08
N ASN A 384 31.54 14.64 10.83
CA ASN A 384 31.70 13.78 12.00
C ASN A 384 30.76 12.57 11.88
N PRO A 385 31.10 11.60 11.01
CA PRO A 385 30.18 10.52 10.66
C PRO A 385 29.82 9.66 11.87
N LEU A 386 28.55 9.30 11.96
CA LEU A 386 28.01 8.45 13.01
C LEU A 386 28.74 7.10 13.04
N ILE A 387 28.91 6.53 14.24
CA ILE A 387 29.47 5.20 14.40
C ILE A 387 28.34 4.18 14.40
N SER A 388 28.38 3.21 13.49
CA SER A 388 27.40 2.15 13.42
C SER A 388 27.45 1.29 14.70
N PRO A 389 26.30 1.04 15.37
CA PRO A 389 26.24 0.15 16.52
C PRO A 389 26.54 -1.30 16.13
N LEU A 390 26.40 -1.67 14.86
CA LEU A 390 26.66 -3.02 14.35
C LEU A 390 28.14 -3.22 14.00
N SER A 391 28.68 -2.43 13.08
CA SER A 391 30.07 -2.60 12.60
C SER A 391 31.12 -1.97 13.51
N LYS A 392 30.70 -1.06 14.41
CA LYS A 392 31.59 -0.22 15.24
C LYS A 392 32.55 0.66 14.43
N THR A 393 32.22 0.94 13.17
CA THR A 393 32.96 1.84 12.28
C THR A 393 32.10 3.04 11.89
N SER A 394 32.72 4.11 11.39
CA SER A 394 32.00 5.23 10.80
C SER A 394 31.12 4.79 9.64
N VAL A 395 29.90 5.34 9.60
CA VAL A 395 28.99 5.19 8.47
C VAL A 395 29.58 5.91 7.26
N ASP A 396 29.67 5.20 6.14
CA ASP A 396 30.25 5.66 4.88
C ASP A 396 29.24 5.67 3.72
N SER A 397 27.98 5.32 3.99
CA SER A 397 26.89 5.22 3.02
C SER A 397 25.64 5.95 3.51
N TYR A 398 24.92 6.57 2.57
CA TYR A 398 23.72 7.37 2.81
C TYR A 398 22.93 7.52 1.49
N TYR A 399 21.66 7.90 1.58
CA TYR A 399 20.80 8.16 0.43
C TYR A 399 21.20 9.46 -0.28
N LEU A 400 21.35 9.40 -1.61
CA LEU A 400 21.55 10.59 -2.45
C LEU A 400 20.21 11.29 -2.71
N PRO A 401 20.22 12.55 -3.21
CA PRO A 401 18.99 13.23 -3.56
C PRO A 401 18.14 12.38 -4.51
N ARG A 402 16.85 12.24 -4.17
CA ARG A 402 15.83 11.44 -4.90
C ARG A 402 15.98 9.92 -4.80
N GLN A 403 16.99 9.40 -4.11
CA GLN A 403 16.98 7.99 -3.73
C GLN A 403 16.01 7.79 -2.57
N THR A 404 15.16 6.79 -2.71
CA THR A 404 14.24 6.31 -1.68
C THR A 404 14.67 4.93 -1.20
N TRP A 405 14.16 4.51 -0.04
CA TRP A 405 14.29 3.14 0.47
C TRP A 405 14.02 2.10 -0.64
N THR A 406 12.87 2.26 -1.30
CA THR A 406 12.43 1.48 -2.47
C THR A 406 13.40 1.46 -3.62
N SER A 407 13.98 2.61 -3.99
CA SER A 407 14.91 2.68 -5.12
C SER A 407 16.21 1.89 -4.89
N ILE A 408 16.65 1.74 -3.64
CA ILE A 408 17.91 1.08 -3.27
C ILE A 408 17.72 -0.40 -2.99
N PHE A 409 16.73 -0.75 -2.18
CA PHE A 409 16.50 -2.12 -1.72
C PHE A 409 15.61 -2.92 -2.68
N GLY A 410 14.89 -2.24 -3.58
CA GLY A 410 14.04 -2.88 -4.59
C GLY A 410 13.06 -3.87 -3.97
N LYS A 411 13.12 -5.12 -4.42
CA LYS A 411 12.22 -6.20 -3.95
C LYS A 411 12.37 -6.60 -2.49
N LEU A 412 13.47 -6.24 -1.85
CA LEU A 412 13.70 -6.59 -0.45
C LEU A 412 13.05 -5.60 0.51
N VAL A 413 12.58 -4.45 0.04
CA VAL A 413 11.98 -3.40 0.88
C VAL A 413 10.93 -3.95 1.82
N GLU A 414 9.87 -4.55 1.27
CA GLU A 414 8.75 -5.07 2.06
C GLU A 414 9.23 -6.07 3.10
N THR A 415 10.02 -7.07 2.67
CA THR A 415 10.47 -8.12 3.57
C THR A 415 11.39 -7.60 4.68
N VAL A 416 12.22 -6.59 4.40
CA VAL A 416 13.17 -6.04 5.38
C VAL A 416 12.46 -5.13 6.37
N GLU A 417 11.54 -4.27 5.92
CA GLU A 417 10.75 -3.39 6.79
C GLU A 417 9.87 -4.21 7.73
N GLU A 418 9.06 -5.13 7.20
CA GLU A 418 8.17 -5.98 7.97
C GLU A 418 8.95 -6.83 8.99
N CYS A 419 10.10 -7.36 8.59
CA CYS A 419 10.97 -8.11 9.51
C CYS A 419 11.50 -7.20 10.63
N GLY A 420 11.93 -5.98 10.31
CA GLY A 420 12.34 -4.98 11.29
C GLY A 420 11.24 -4.68 12.30
N ALA A 421 10.04 -4.35 11.81
CA ALA A 421 8.89 -4.01 12.64
C ALA A 421 8.41 -5.18 13.50
N ILE A 422 8.38 -6.40 12.96
CA ILE A 422 8.09 -7.62 13.74
C ILE A 422 9.12 -7.82 14.85
N LEU A 423 10.42 -7.70 14.58
CA LEU A 423 11.47 -7.87 15.58
C LEU A 423 11.39 -6.84 16.70
N VAL A 424 10.99 -5.60 16.39
CA VAL A 424 10.69 -4.60 17.42
C VAL A 424 9.51 -5.05 18.27
N SER A 425 8.43 -5.55 17.66
CA SER A 425 7.25 -6.03 18.40
C SER A 425 7.56 -7.19 19.36
N GLU A 426 8.43 -8.12 18.95
CA GLU A 426 8.87 -9.24 19.79
C GLU A 426 9.85 -8.84 20.89
N SER A 427 10.53 -7.70 20.75
CA SER A 427 11.48 -7.21 21.74
C SER A 427 10.80 -6.55 22.95
N TYR A 428 9.57 -6.05 22.78
CA TYR A 428 8.77 -5.42 23.85
C TYR A 428 7.65 -6.30 24.41
N GLY A 429 7.24 -7.36 23.69
CA GLY A 429 6.22 -8.34 24.12
C GLY A 429 6.77 -9.36 25.10
#